data_AF-A0A4Q1R5T3-F1
#
_entry.id   AF-A0A4Q1R5T3-F1
#
_cell.length_a   1.000
_cell.length_b   1.000
_cell.length_c   1.000
_cell.angle_alpha   90.00
_cell.angle_beta   90.00
_cell.angle_gamma   90.00
#
_symmetry.space_group_name_H-M   'P 1'
#
loop_
_entity.id
_entity.type
_entity.pdbx_description
1 polymer ?
#
loop_
_entity_poly.entity_id
_entity_poly.type
_entity_poly.pdbx_seq_one_letter_code
_entity_poly.pdbx_strand_id
1 'polypeptide(L)'
;MTTMDADTNGGTAPTAARATPQPDSDHRGDAQTVTDNAETSPAGGPHGYAQQKDAHIKRLRRIEGQIRGLQRMLEEDVYCIDILTQVSASTKGLQSFGLQLLEEHLRHCVADAAVKGPEAIDAKVQEATKAIERMLRT
;
A
#
# COMPACT_ATOMS: atom_id res chain seq x y z
N MET A 1 0.10 33.41 49.79
CA MET A 1 -1.11 33.76 49.02
C MET A 1 -0.87 35.16 48.49
N THR A 2 -0.16 35.24 47.34
CA THR A 2 0.43 36.46 46.80
C THR A 2 0.42 36.38 45.27
N THR A 3 -0.14 37.43 44.66
CA THR A 3 -0.02 37.95 43.28
C THR A 3 -0.38 37.06 42.08
N MET A 4 -1.51 37.39 41.44
CA MET A 4 -1.83 37.13 40.04
C MET A 4 -1.78 38.47 39.31
N ASP A 5 -0.78 38.61 38.43
CA ASP A 5 -0.64 39.69 37.45
C ASP A 5 -1.10 39.19 36.07
N ALA A 6 -1.37 40.18 35.21
CA ALA A 6 -1.28 40.18 33.74
C ALA A 6 -2.61 40.26 32.95
N ASP A 7 -2.91 41.50 32.60
CA ASP A 7 -3.47 41.98 31.33
C ASP A 7 -3.04 41.17 30.09
N THR A 8 -3.92 41.02 29.09
CA THR A 8 -3.89 41.87 27.87
C THR A 8 -4.97 41.48 26.86
N ASN A 9 -5.61 42.53 26.32
CA ASN A 9 -6.61 42.55 25.27
C ASN A 9 -5.91 42.69 23.89
N GLY A 10 -6.40 41.99 22.86
CA GLY A 10 -5.86 42.07 21.50
C GLY A 10 -6.85 41.55 20.46
N GLY A 11 -7.63 42.46 19.87
CA GLY A 11 -8.51 42.18 18.74
C GLY A 11 -7.95 42.74 17.44
N THR A 12 -8.18 42.03 16.32
CA THR A 12 -8.31 42.60 14.97
C THR A 12 -9.07 41.62 14.06
N ALA A 13 -9.93 42.19 13.22
CA ALA A 13 -10.98 41.57 12.41
C ALA A 13 -10.47 41.12 11.00
N PRO A 14 -11.32 40.48 10.15
CA PRO A 14 -10.94 39.77 8.92
C PRO A 14 -11.17 40.61 7.64
N THR A 15 -10.60 40.23 6.48
CA THR A 15 -11.05 40.69 5.14
C THR A 15 -10.52 39.85 3.94
N ALA A 16 -11.48 39.29 3.21
CA ALA A 16 -11.71 39.18 1.74
C ALA A 16 -10.68 38.64 0.71
N ALA A 17 -11.28 37.86 -0.21
CA ALA A 17 -10.78 37.33 -1.48
C ALA A 17 -10.74 38.37 -2.62
N ARG A 18 -9.94 38.11 -3.67
CA ARG A 18 -10.21 38.56 -5.06
C ARG A 18 -9.41 37.82 -6.13
N ALA A 19 -9.92 37.97 -7.36
CA ALA A 19 -9.84 37.11 -8.54
C ALA A 19 -8.59 37.25 -9.45
N THR A 20 -8.54 36.30 -10.38
CA THR A 20 -7.62 36.03 -11.52
C THR A 20 -7.43 37.14 -12.55
N PRO A 21 -6.36 37.05 -13.35
CA PRO A 21 -6.40 37.46 -14.77
C PRO A 21 -5.91 36.35 -15.73
N GLN A 22 -6.58 36.21 -16.88
CA GLN A 22 -6.12 35.45 -18.06
C GLN A 22 -5.13 36.29 -18.89
N PRO A 23 -4.31 35.63 -19.74
CA PRO A 23 -3.99 36.22 -21.03
C PRO A 23 -4.17 35.26 -22.22
N ASP A 24 -4.30 35.90 -23.38
CA ASP A 24 -4.86 35.46 -24.64
C ASP A 24 -4.02 34.48 -25.48
N SER A 25 -4.72 33.86 -26.43
CA SER A 25 -4.28 32.93 -27.47
C SER A 25 -3.35 33.56 -28.53
N ASP A 26 -2.33 32.81 -28.93
CA ASP A 26 -2.05 32.36 -30.31
C ASP A 26 -0.54 32.17 -30.53
N HIS A 27 -0.11 30.98 -30.95
CA HIS A 27 0.72 30.80 -32.15
C HIS A 27 0.89 29.32 -32.52
N ARG A 28 0.66 29.07 -33.81
CA ARG A 28 0.83 27.82 -34.56
C ARG A 28 2.26 27.27 -34.49
N GLY A 29 2.39 25.93 -34.49
CA GLY A 29 3.63 25.21 -34.77
C GLY A 29 3.38 23.72 -35.01
N ASP A 30 3.86 23.24 -36.14
CA ASP A 30 3.59 21.97 -36.82
C ASP A 30 4.03 20.67 -36.10
N ALA A 31 3.45 19.58 -36.61
CA ALA A 31 4.00 18.22 -36.72
C ALA A 31 4.33 17.45 -35.42
N GLN A 32 3.61 16.35 -35.19
CA GLN A 32 4.06 14.99 -35.57
C GLN A 32 3.22 13.94 -34.82
N THR A 33 2.40 13.22 -35.56
CA THR A 33 1.74 11.99 -35.10
C THR A 33 2.79 10.95 -34.75
N VAL A 34 3.00 10.73 -33.45
CA VAL A 34 3.58 9.51 -32.92
C VAL A 34 2.44 8.78 -32.21
N THR A 35 1.95 7.73 -32.83
CA THR A 35 1.04 6.76 -32.23
C THR A 35 1.82 5.93 -31.21
N ASP A 36 1.90 6.42 -29.97
CA ASP A 36 2.24 5.55 -28.85
C ASP A 36 0.96 4.83 -28.43
N ASN A 37 0.92 3.52 -28.73
CA ASN A 37 -0.04 2.58 -28.18
C ASN A 37 0.16 2.50 -26.66
N ALA A 38 -0.44 3.45 -25.94
CA ALA A 38 -0.71 3.32 -24.52
C ALA A 38 -1.90 2.34 -24.37
N GLU A 39 -1.59 1.04 -24.35
CA GLU A 39 -2.49 0.03 -23.81
C GLU A 39 -2.80 0.42 -22.36
N THR A 40 -3.94 1.10 -22.21
CA THR A 40 -4.46 1.57 -20.95
C THR A 40 -4.92 0.33 -20.19
N SER A 41 -4.08 -0.14 -19.26
CA SER A 41 -4.51 -1.13 -18.26
C SER A 41 -5.78 -0.62 -17.59
N PRO A 42 -6.83 -1.44 -17.45
CA PRO A 42 -8.12 -0.96 -16.98
C PRO A 42 -8.00 -0.51 -15.53
N ALA A 43 -8.51 0.70 -15.28
CA ALA A 43 -8.51 1.40 -14.01
C ALA A 43 -8.90 0.49 -12.83
N GLY A 44 -8.01 0.45 -11.83
CA GLY A 44 -8.20 -0.30 -10.59
C GLY A 44 -9.38 0.21 -9.77
N GLY A 45 -10.38 -0.65 -9.57
CA GLY A 45 -11.31 -0.51 -8.46
C GLY A 45 -10.56 -0.54 -7.12
N PRO A 46 -11.16 -0.07 -6.02
CA PRO A 46 -10.49 0.05 -4.73
C PRO A 46 -9.94 -1.31 -4.32
N HIS A 47 -8.61 -1.48 -4.41
CA HIS A 47 -8.00 -2.74 -4.03
C HIS A 47 -8.32 -3.00 -2.56
N GLY A 48 -8.82 -4.19 -2.25
CA GLY A 48 -9.31 -4.55 -0.91
C GLY A 48 -8.30 -4.32 0.23
N TYR A 49 -7.02 -4.12 -0.07
CA TYR A 49 -5.97 -3.76 0.89
C TYR A 49 -5.89 -2.28 1.28
N ALA A 50 -6.70 -1.40 0.69
CA ALA A 50 -6.56 0.05 0.85
C ALA A 50 -6.71 0.52 2.31
N GLN A 51 -7.53 -0.17 3.13
CA GLN A 51 -7.71 0.18 4.54
C GLN A 51 -6.54 -0.24 5.43
N GLN A 52 -5.79 -1.28 5.05
CA GLN A 52 -4.65 -1.82 5.81
C GLN A 52 -3.30 -1.55 5.14
N LYS A 53 -3.27 -0.74 4.09
CA LYS A 53 -2.09 -0.45 3.27
C LYS A 53 -0.87 -0.05 4.11
N ASP A 54 -1.04 0.86 5.06
CA ASP A 54 0.07 1.33 5.91
C ASP A 54 0.61 0.22 6.83
N ALA A 55 -0.28 -0.62 7.36
CA ALA A 55 0.12 -1.77 8.17
C ALA A 55 0.90 -2.80 7.35
N HIS A 56 0.43 -3.08 6.13
CA HIS A 56 1.10 -3.96 5.16
C HIS A 56 2.49 -3.45 4.78
N ILE A 57 2.60 -2.16 4.43
CA ILE A 57 3.88 -1.52 4.12
C ILE A 57 4.82 -1.58 5.32
N LYS A 58 4.33 -1.34 6.55
CA LYS A 58 5.14 -1.42 7.77
C LYS A 58 5.70 -2.82 8.01
N ARG A 59 4.93 -3.88 7.73
CA ARG A 59 5.42 -5.27 7.82
C ARG A 59 6.48 -5.56 6.76
N LEU A 60 6.24 -5.14 5.52
CA LEU A 60 7.22 -5.31 4.45
C LEU A 60 8.54 -4.59 4.75
N ARG A 61 8.50 -3.35 5.28
CA ARG A 61 9.71 -2.63 5.73
C ARG A 61 10.47 -3.37 6.83
N ARG A 62 9.76 -4.06 7.74
CA ARG A 62 10.40 -4.88 8.77
C ARG A 62 11.10 -6.09 8.14
N ILE A 63 10.45 -6.78 7.22
CA ILE A 63 11.01 -7.92 6.49
C ILE A 63 12.23 -7.50 5.67
N GLU A 64 12.16 -6.38 4.97
CA GLU A 64 13.27 -5.78 4.24
C GLU A 64 14.48 -5.51 5.16
N GLY A 65 14.23 -5.03 6.38
CA GLY A 65 15.26 -4.88 7.41
C GLY A 65 15.90 -6.21 7.84
N GLN A 66 15.11 -7.30 7.89
CA GLN A 66 15.63 -8.65 8.16
C GLN A 66 16.52 -9.14 7.02
N ILE A 67 16.15 -8.89 5.76
CA ILE A 67 16.98 -9.25 4.58
C ILE A 67 18.30 -8.48 4.58
N ARG A 68 18.28 -7.17 4.87
CA ARG A 68 19.52 -6.41 5.10
C ARG A 68 20.35 -6.95 6.26
N GLY A 69 19.70 -7.47 7.30
CA GLY A 69 20.37 -8.15 8.41
C GLY A 69 21.11 -9.40 7.95
N LEU A 70 20.48 -10.24 7.12
CA LEU A 70 21.11 -11.42 6.55
C LEU A 70 22.37 -11.09 5.71
N GLN A 71 22.32 -9.99 4.94
CA GLN A 71 23.48 -9.51 4.18
C GLN A 71 24.66 -9.19 5.11
N ARG A 72 24.43 -8.43 6.18
CA ARG A 72 25.47 -8.12 7.18
C ARG A 72 26.00 -9.37 7.88
N MET A 73 25.13 -10.32 8.21
CA MET A 73 25.56 -11.59 8.82
C MET A 73 26.53 -12.37 7.91
N LEU A 74 26.35 -12.29 6.59
CA LEU A 74 27.30 -12.89 5.64
C LEU A 74 28.60 -12.09 5.55
N GLU A 75 28.53 -10.76 5.53
CA GLU A 75 29.71 -9.88 5.53
C GLU A 75 30.57 -10.03 6.79
N GLU A 76 29.94 -10.37 7.92
CA GLU A 76 30.56 -10.56 9.23
C GLU A 76 30.94 -12.03 9.52
N ASP A 77 30.83 -12.94 8.52
CA ASP A 77 31.13 -14.37 8.64
C ASP A 77 30.40 -15.05 9.83
N VAL A 78 29.15 -14.66 10.09
CA VAL A 78 28.32 -15.21 11.17
C VAL A 78 28.05 -16.70 10.96
N TYR A 79 27.96 -17.45 12.06
CA TYR A 79 27.71 -18.88 12.04
C TYR A 79 26.45 -19.25 11.25
N CYS A 80 26.57 -20.24 10.37
CA CYS A 80 25.54 -20.62 9.41
C CYS A 80 24.18 -20.93 10.06
N ILE A 81 24.17 -21.52 11.27
CA ILE A 81 22.92 -21.87 11.96
C ILE A 81 22.15 -20.62 12.41
N ASP A 82 22.85 -19.54 12.77
CA ASP A 82 22.21 -18.27 13.14
C ASP A 82 21.63 -17.59 11.90
N ILE A 83 22.34 -17.65 10.77
CA ILE A 83 21.84 -17.18 9.47
C ILE A 83 20.56 -17.93 9.09
N LEU A 84 20.56 -19.28 9.16
CA LEU A 84 19.38 -20.10 8.87
C LEU A 84 18.21 -19.82 9.81
N THR A 85 18.50 -19.49 11.08
CA THR A 85 17.48 -19.05 12.05
C THR A 85 16.83 -17.73 11.60
N GLN A 86 17.64 -16.77 11.14
CA GLN A 86 17.14 -15.49 10.66
C GLN A 86 16.42 -15.59 9.31
N VAL A 87 16.84 -16.50 8.43
CA VAL A 87 16.10 -16.86 7.20
C VAL A 87 14.72 -17.37 7.58
N SER A 88 14.64 -18.30 8.55
CA SER A 88 13.37 -18.84 9.04
C SER A 88 12.46 -17.77 9.67
N ALA A 89 13.04 -16.77 10.33
CA ALA A 89 12.28 -15.63 10.86
C ALA A 89 11.72 -14.74 9.73
N SER A 90 12.47 -14.56 8.65
CA SER A 90 12.07 -13.75 7.49
C SER A 90 10.96 -14.45 6.68
N THR A 91 11.09 -15.76 6.45
CA THR A 91 10.07 -16.56 5.76
C THR A 91 8.75 -16.60 6.54
N LYS A 92 8.79 -16.77 7.86
CA LYS A 92 7.60 -16.65 8.72
C LYS A 92 6.94 -15.27 8.63
N GLY A 93 7.74 -14.21 8.54
CA GLY A 93 7.24 -12.85 8.32
C GLY A 93 6.47 -12.72 7.00
N LEU A 94 7.03 -13.24 5.91
CA LEU A 94 6.39 -13.26 4.59
C LEU A 94 5.12 -14.11 4.56
N GLN A 95 5.13 -15.29 5.17
CA GLN A 95 3.94 -16.15 5.29
C GLN A 95 2.82 -15.44 6.06
N SER A 96 3.14 -14.81 7.19
CA SER A 96 2.18 -14.03 7.97
C SER A 96 1.59 -12.86 7.18
N PHE A 97 2.41 -12.15 6.41
CA PHE A 97 1.94 -11.10 5.51
C PHE A 97 1.01 -11.64 4.41
N GLY A 98 1.39 -12.74 3.76
CA GLY A 98 0.58 -13.39 2.72
C GLY A 98 -0.79 -13.82 3.23
N LEU A 99 -0.85 -14.39 4.44
CA LEU A 99 -2.12 -14.77 5.09
C LEU A 99 -3.04 -13.57 5.36
N GLN A 100 -2.49 -12.43 5.77
CA GLN A 100 -3.29 -11.22 6.01
C GLN A 100 -3.89 -10.66 4.72
N LEU A 101 -3.13 -10.65 3.63
CA LEU A 101 -3.67 -10.27 2.32
C LEU A 101 -4.76 -11.22 1.85
N LEU A 102 -4.59 -12.53 2.08
CA LEU A 102 -5.58 -13.54 1.75
C LEU A 102 -6.86 -13.35 2.55
N GLU A 103 -6.77 -13.11 3.87
CA GLU A 103 -7.92 -12.85 4.73
C GLU A 103 -8.72 -11.63 4.24
N GLU A 104 -8.01 -10.55 3.91
CA GLU A 104 -8.62 -9.33 3.39
C GLU A 104 -9.26 -9.54 2.00
N HIS A 105 -8.63 -10.34 1.14
CA HIS A 105 -9.20 -10.74 -0.14
C HIS A 105 -10.48 -11.56 0.05
N LEU A 106 -10.47 -12.56 0.93
CA LEU A 106 -11.65 -13.38 1.20
C LEU A 106 -12.78 -12.52 1.75
N ARG A 107 -12.50 -11.62 2.69
CA ARG A 107 -13.51 -10.77 3.33
C ARG A 107 -14.22 -9.85 2.34
N HIS A 108 -13.50 -9.29 1.37
CA HIS A 108 -14.09 -8.37 0.40
C HIS A 108 -14.62 -9.10 -0.85
N CYS A 109 -13.80 -9.94 -1.48
CA CYS A 109 -14.15 -10.55 -2.75
C CYS A 109 -15.20 -11.66 -2.62
N VAL A 110 -15.22 -12.43 -1.53
CA VAL A 110 -16.27 -13.44 -1.31
C VAL A 110 -17.56 -12.78 -0.82
N ALA A 111 -17.49 -11.73 -0.01
CA ALA A 111 -18.66 -10.95 0.38
C ALA A 111 -19.33 -10.28 -0.84
N ASP A 112 -18.54 -9.69 -1.74
CA ASP A 112 -19.05 -9.11 -2.99
C ASP A 112 -19.61 -10.18 -3.94
N ALA A 113 -18.99 -11.36 -3.97
CA ALA A 113 -19.47 -12.49 -4.77
C ALA A 113 -20.78 -13.08 -4.22
N ALA A 114 -20.99 -13.04 -2.90
CA ALA A 114 -22.21 -13.52 -2.27
C ALA A 114 -23.46 -12.79 -2.77
N VAL A 115 -23.32 -11.51 -3.14
CA VAL A 115 -24.40 -10.70 -3.74
C VAL A 115 -24.67 -11.08 -5.21
N LYS A 116 -23.69 -11.70 -5.88
CA LYS A 116 -23.73 -12.04 -7.32
C LYS A 116 -24.20 -13.46 -7.60
N GLY A 117 -24.31 -14.30 -6.58
CA GLY A 117 -24.84 -15.66 -6.66
C GLY A 117 -23.77 -16.78 -6.56
N PRO A 118 -24.21 -18.05 -6.48
CA PRO A 118 -23.34 -19.18 -6.12
C PRO A 118 -22.13 -19.39 -7.03
N GLU A 119 -22.29 -19.23 -8.35
CA GLU A 119 -21.22 -19.41 -9.33
C GLU A 119 -20.07 -18.41 -9.12
N ALA A 120 -20.40 -17.17 -8.74
CA ALA A 120 -19.40 -16.14 -8.47
C ALA A 120 -18.62 -16.45 -7.17
N ILE A 121 -19.28 -17.04 -6.17
CA ILE A 121 -18.65 -17.49 -4.93
C ILE A 121 -17.66 -18.62 -5.24
N ASP A 122 -18.10 -19.65 -5.98
CA ASP A 122 -17.28 -20.80 -6.31
C ASP A 122 -16.02 -20.40 -7.09
N ALA A 123 -16.15 -19.48 -8.05
CA ALA A 123 -15.01 -18.93 -8.79
C ALA A 123 -13.99 -18.25 -7.86
N LYS A 124 -14.44 -17.46 -6.88
CA LYS A 124 -13.57 -16.77 -5.92
C LYS A 124 -12.94 -17.70 -4.90
N VAL A 125 -13.66 -18.72 -4.45
CA VAL A 125 -13.12 -19.76 -3.56
C VAL A 125 -12.06 -20.59 -4.28
N GLN A 126 -12.26 -20.93 -5.56
CA GLN A 126 -11.26 -21.63 -6.37
C GLN A 126 -9.99 -20.78 -6.58
N GLU A 127 -10.16 -19.48 -6.84
CA GLU A 127 -9.04 -18.53 -6.95
C GLU A 127 -8.20 -18.50 -5.67
N ALA A 128 -8.86 -18.33 -4.51
CA ALA A 128 -8.20 -18.31 -3.21
C ALA A 128 -7.50 -19.64 -2.88
N THR A 129 -8.17 -20.77 -3.13
CA THR A 129 -7.59 -22.11 -2.92
C THR A 129 -6.30 -22.30 -3.73
N LYS A 130 -6.30 -21.91 -5.02
CA LYS A 130 -5.09 -21.95 -5.86
C LYS A 130 -3.97 -21.08 -5.33
N ALA A 131 -4.28 -19.92 -4.73
CA ALA A 131 -3.28 -19.06 -4.10
C ALA A 131 -2.67 -19.73 -2.85
N ILE A 132 -3.50 -20.34 -2.00
CA ILE A 132 -3.06 -21.10 -0.81
C ILE A 132 -2.15 -22.26 -1.22
N GLU A 133 -2.52 -23.04 -2.23
CA GLU A 133 -1.69 -24.15 -2.71
C GLU A 133 -0.30 -23.70 -3.16
N ARG A 134 -0.18 -22.52 -3.79
CA ARG A 134 1.13 -21.96 -4.15
C ARG A 134 1.93 -21.57 -2.90
N MET A 135 1.27 -21.01 -1.89
CA MET A 135 1.89 -20.62 -0.62
C MET A 135 2.37 -21.81 0.22
N LEU A 136 1.68 -22.95 0.16
CA LEU A 136 2.07 -24.15 0.90
C LEU A 136 3.23 -24.94 0.25
N ARG A 137 3.60 -24.60 -0.99
CA ARG A 137 4.67 -25.27 -1.74
C ARG A 137 6.04 -24.59 -1.60
N THR A 138 6.14 -23.48 -0.86
CA THR A 138 7.39 -22.75 -0.58
C THR A 138 8.02 -23.19 0.73
#